data_AF-A0A6S7G038-F1
#
_entry.id   AF-A0A6S7G038-F1
#
_cell.length_a   1.000
_cell.length_b   1.000
_cell.length_c   1.000
_cell.angle_alpha   90.00
_cell.angle_beta   90.00
_cell.angle_gamma   90.00
#
_symmetry.space_group_name_H-M   'P 1'
#
loop_
_entity.id
_entity.type
_entity.pdbx_description
1 polymer ?
#
loop_
_entity_poly.entity_id
_entity_poly.type
_entity_poly.pdbx_seq_one_letter_code
_entity_poly.pdbx_strand_id
1 'polypeptide(L)'
;MNIKPIYNERDVRRLRELYHACERNRRGSKTLGVDESSYATIVLPEILDKLPESFRLTITRGACGSDFLHWTMKDILEALLDEIELLEALESSTMNTSKQ
;
A
#
# COMPACT_ATOMS: atom_id res chain seq x y z
N MET A 1 -9.81 -5.64 -10.45
CA MET A 1 -9.98 -5.81 -8.99
C MET A 1 -11.19 -5.00 -8.52
N ASN A 2 -12.11 -5.55 -7.72
CA ASN A 2 -13.26 -4.79 -7.18
C ASN A 2 -12.94 -4.20 -5.80
N ILE A 3 -11.98 -3.28 -5.76
CA ILE A 3 -11.57 -2.61 -4.51
C ILE A 3 -12.18 -1.20 -4.53
N LYS A 4 -12.86 -0.83 -3.44
CA LYS A 4 -13.48 0.50 -3.32
C LYS A 4 -12.38 1.56 -3.16
N PRO A 5 -12.46 2.71 -3.86
CA PRO A 5 -11.51 3.79 -3.68
C PRO A 5 -11.51 4.27 -2.22
N ILE A 6 -10.32 4.45 -1.67
CA ILE A 6 -10.12 4.86 -0.29
C ILE A 6 -9.94 6.37 -0.31
N TYR A 7 -10.92 7.10 0.22
CA TYR A 7 -10.87 8.56 0.28
C TYR A 7 -10.26 9.06 1.59
N ASN A 8 -10.12 8.18 2.58
CA ASN A 8 -9.64 8.53 3.91
C ASN A 8 -8.43 7.67 4.25
N GLU A 9 -7.27 8.31 4.37
CA GLU A 9 -6.01 7.70 4.80
C GLU A 9 -6.07 7.18 6.24
N ARG A 10 -7.03 7.65 7.06
CA ARG A 10 -7.27 7.10 8.41
C ARG A 10 -8.07 5.81 8.42
N ASP A 11 -8.58 5.35 7.28
CA ASP A 11 -9.34 4.11 7.20
C ASP A 11 -8.39 2.91 7.04
N VAL A 12 -7.63 2.64 8.12
CA VAL A 12 -6.53 1.68 8.11
C VAL A 12 -7.00 0.27 7.77
N ARG A 13 -8.23 -0.07 8.17
CA ARG A 13 -8.88 -1.34 7.80
C ARG A 13 -9.02 -1.49 6.28
N ARG A 14 -9.50 -0.46 5.58
CA ARG A 14 -9.62 -0.49 4.11
C ARG A 14 -8.27 -0.56 3.42
N LEU A 15 -7.26 0.15 3.92
CA LEU A 15 -5.91 0.09 3.40
C LEU A 15 -5.34 -1.34 3.52
N ARG A 16 -5.59 -2.00 4.66
CA ARG A 16 -5.20 -3.39 4.90
C ARG A 16 -5.95 -4.39 4.02
N GLU A 17 -7.24 -4.19 3.78
CA GLU A 17 -8.00 -5.01 2.83
C GLU A 17 -7.47 -4.87 1.40
N LEU A 18 -7.11 -3.66 0.99
CA LEU A 18 -6.50 -3.37 -0.31
C LEU A 18 -5.12 -4.03 -0.43
N TYR A 19 -4.29 -3.98 0.62
CA TYR A 19 -3.03 -4.73 0.71
C TYR A 19 -3.26 -6.23 0.52
N HIS A 20 -4.16 -6.84 1.31
CA HIS A 20 -4.44 -8.28 1.23
C HIS A 20 -5.01 -8.70 -0.13
N ALA A 21 -5.82 -7.85 -0.76
CA ALA A 21 -6.30 -8.09 -2.12
C ALA A 21 -5.14 -8.07 -3.12
N CYS A 22 -4.27 -7.06 -3.03
CA CYS A 22 -3.08 -6.92 -3.86
C CYS A 22 -2.13 -8.11 -3.72
N GLU A 23 -1.87 -8.52 -2.49
CA GLU A 23 -0.95 -9.59 -2.14
C GLU A 23 -1.50 -10.97 -2.59
N ARG A 24 -2.81 -11.21 -2.46
CA ARG A 24 -3.48 -12.38 -3.06
C ARG A 24 -3.37 -12.41 -4.58
N ASN A 25 -3.55 -11.27 -5.23
CA ASN A 25 -3.49 -11.19 -6.69
C ASN A 25 -2.04 -11.32 -7.21
N ARG A 26 -1.05 -10.81 -6.46
CA ARG A 26 0.38 -11.04 -6.71
C ARG A 26 0.71 -12.54 -6.61
N ARG A 27 0.26 -13.22 -5.55
CA ARG A 27 0.46 -14.68 -5.41
C ARG A 27 -0.20 -15.43 -6.57
N GLY A 28 -1.43 -15.06 -6.92
CA GLY A 28 -2.15 -15.65 -8.06
C GLY A 28 -1.42 -15.45 -9.38
N SER A 29 -0.95 -14.23 -9.66
CA SER A 29 -0.21 -13.91 -10.89
C SER A 29 1.17 -14.56 -10.94
N LYS A 30 1.84 -14.70 -9.78
CA LYS A 30 3.09 -15.46 -9.67
C LYS A 30 2.88 -16.95 -9.95
N THR A 31 1.77 -17.53 -9.51
CA THR A 31 1.39 -18.92 -9.86
C THR A 31 1.13 -19.09 -11.36
N LEU A 32 0.63 -18.05 -12.02
CA LEU A 32 0.39 -18.04 -13.47
C LEU A 32 1.68 -17.78 -14.29
N GLY A 33 2.83 -17.61 -13.64
CA GLY A 33 4.11 -17.36 -14.31
C GLY A 33 4.24 -15.95 -14.90
N VAL A 34 3.42 -15.00 -14.45
CA VAL A 34 3.52 -13.60 -14.88
C VAL A 34 4.77 -12.98 -14.26
N ASP A 35 5.58 -12.34 -15.10
CA ASP A 35 6.80 -11.65 -14.69
C ASP A 35 6.48 -10.58 -13.61
N GLU A 36 7.08 -10.71 -12.42
CA GLU A 36 6.76 -9.86 -11.27
C GLU A 36 7.02 -8.37 -11.58
N SER A 37 7.94 -8.07 -12.50
CA SER A 37 8.26 -6.71 -12.95
C SER A 37 7.16 -6.11 -13.84
N SER A 38 6.58 -6.92 -14.74
CA SER A 38 5.46 -6.47 -15.59
C SER A 38 4.17 -6.33 -14.78
N TYR A 39 3.97 -7.22 -13.80
CA TYR A 39 2.84 -7.12 -12.88
C TYR A 39 2.91 -5.85 -12.03
N ALA A 40 4.09 -5.49 -11.51
CA ALA A 40 4.27 -4.24 -10.80
C ALA A 40 3.89 -3.04 -11.69
N THR A 41 4.37 -2.99 -12.94
CA THR A 41 4.09 -1.88 -13.87
C THR A 41 2.60 -1.67 -14.17
N ILE A 42 1.80 -2.75 -14.20
CA ILE A 42 0.37 -2.69 -14.54
C ILE A 42 -0.50 -2.52 -13.29
N VAL A 43 -0.17 -3.23 -12.22
CA VAL A 43 -1.02 -3.28 -11.02
C VAL A 43 -0.71 -2.13 -10.07
N LEU A 44 0.51 -1.58 -10.06
CA LEU A 44 0.78 -0.34 -9.31
C LEU A 44 -0.15 0.80 -9.67
N PRO A 45 -0.25 1.23 -10.94
CA PRO A 45 -1.08 2.37 -11.27
C PRO A 45 -2.55 2.11 -10.94
N GLU A 46 -3.03 0.86 -11.05
CA GLU A 46 -4.38 0.50 -10.57
C GLU A 46 -4.53 0.63 -9.06
N ILE A 47 -3.54 0.21 -8.27
CA ILE A 47 -3.57 0.35 -6.80
C ILE A 47 -3.48 1.82 -6.39
N LEU A 48 -2.53 2.55 -6.98
CA LEU A 48 -2.31 3.97 -6.74
C LEU A 48 -3.57 4.77 -7.12
N ASP A 49 -4.25 4.44 -8.21
CA ASP A 49 -5.53 5.05 -8.58
C ASP A 49 -6.63 4.86 -7.52
N LYS A 50 -6.59 3.76 -6.75
CA LYS A 50 -7.54 3.50 -5.65
C LYS A 50 -7.15 4.13 -4.33
N LEU A 51 -5.93 4.65 -4.21
CA LEU A 51 -5.40 5.29 -3.01
C LEU A 51 -5.61 6.81 -3.06
N PRO A 52 -5.82 7.46 -1.89
CA PRO A 52 -5.89 8.90 -1.84
C PRO A 52 -4.52 9.52 -2.14
N GLU A 53 -4.51 10.74 -2.69
CA GLU A 53 -3.28 11.42 -3.12
C GLU A 53 -2.27 11.58 -1.99
N SER A 54 -2.72 11.91 -0.77
CA SER A 54 -1.86 11.97 0.41
C SER A 54 -1.09 10.67 0.63
N PHE A 55 -1.75 9.52 0.50
CA PHE A 55 -1.16 8.21 0.75
C PHE A 55 -0.17 7.82 -0.34
N ARG A 56 -0.52 8.10 -1.61
CA ARG A 56 0.40 7.95 -2.73
C ARG A 56 1.65 8.80 -2.54
N LEU A 57 1.48 10.04 -2.11
CA LEU A 57 2.59 10.96 -1.85
C LEU A 57 3.47 10.49 -0.70
N THR A 58 2.92 9.90 0.36
CA THR A 58 3.74 9.41 1.47
C THR A 58 4.55 8.18 1.06
N ILE A 59 3.94 7.20 0.37
CA ILE A 59 4.66 6.02 -0.14
C ILE A 59 5.73 6.41 -1.17
N THR A 60 5.39 7.30 -2.11
CA THR A 60 6.36 7.79 -3.11
C THR A 60 7.43 8.69 -2.49
N ARG A 61 7.16 9.36 -1.37
CA ARG A 61 8.15 10.14 -0.61
C ARG A 61 9.10 9.23 0.16
N GLY A 62 8.61 8.16 0.79
CA GLY A 62 9.44 7.10 1.35
C GLY A 62 10.33 6.44 0.28
N ALA A 63 9.80 6.37 -0.96
CA ALA A 63 10.54 5.89 -2.13
C ALA A 63 11.52 6.88 -2.75
N CYS A 64 11.39 8.18 -2.48
CA CYS A 64 12.10 9.26 -3.19
C CYS A 64 13.64 9.26 -3.00
N GLY A 65 14.18 8.35 -2.18
CA GLY A 65 15.62 8.11 -2.04
C GLY A 65 16.20 7.00 -2.92
N SER A 66 15.39 6.18 -3.58
CA SER A 66 15.84 5.10 -4.47
C SER A 66 15.02 5.12 -5.76
N ASP A 67 15.67 4.86 -6.89
CA ASP A 67 15.04 4.87 -8.21
C ASP A 67 13.69 4.14 -8.19
N PHE A 68 12.58 4.88 -8.23
CA PHE A 68 11.22 4.34 -8.33
C PHE A 68 11.08 3.33 -9.49
N LEU A 69 11.96 3.44 -10.49
CA LEU A 69 12.09 2.56 -11.63
C LEU A 69 12.61 1.15 -11.28
N HIS A 70 13.30 0.98 -10.15
CA HIS A 70 13.87 -0.29 -9.68
C HIS A 70 13.03 -0.97 -8.59
N TRP A 71 11.95 -0.33 -8.13
CA TRP A 71 11.14 -0.87 -7.05
C TRP A 71 10.39 -2.11 -7.53
N THR A 72 10.61 -3.22 -6.83
CA THR A 72 9.83 -4.43 -7.09
C THR A 72 8.50 -4.35 -6.38
N MET A 73 7.53 -5.17 -6.79
CA MET A 73 6.25 -5.25 -6.10
C MET A 73 6.39 -5.59 -4.60
N LYS A 74 7.50 -6.26 -4.22
CA LYS A 74 7.79 -6.57 -2.82
C LYS A 74 8.14 -5.29 -2.04
N ASP A 75 8.99 -4.43 -2.61
CA ASP A 75 9.37 -3.16 -1.98
C ASP A 75 8.16 -2.24 -1.79
N ILE A 76 7.27 -2.20 -2.79
CA ILE A 76 6.07 -1.36 -2.75
C ILE A 76 5.06 -1.92 -1.74
N LEU A 77 4.90 -3.24 -1.67
CA LEU A 77 4.08 -3.87 -0.63
C LEU A 77 4.65 -3.65 0.77
N GLU A 78 5.97 -3.74 0.95
CA GLU A 78 6.61 -3.45 2.22
C GLU A 78 6.38 -2.00 2.64
N ALA A 79 6.62 -1.04 1.75
CA ALA A 79 6.37 0.38 2.04
C ALA A 79 4.88 0.65 2.36
N LEU A 80 3.96 0.01 1.64
CA LEU A 80 2.52 0.14 1.91
C LEU A 80 2.14 -0.50 3.25
N LEU A 81 2.75 -1.62 3.62
CA LEU A 81 2.54 -2.27 4.91
C LEU A 81 3.10 -1.43 6.06
N ASP A 82 4.31 -0.91 5.93
CA ASP A 82 4.98 -0.05 6.91
C ASP A 82 4.13 1.20 7.22
N GLU A 83 3.59 1.84 6.17
CA GLU A 83 2.68 2.99 6.31
C GLU A 83 1.37 2.62 7.03
N ILE A 84 0.80 1.45 6.72
CA ILE A 84 -0.40 0.94 7.39
C ILE A 84 -0.11 0.69 8.88
N GLU A 85 1.01 0.03 9.20
CA GLU A 85 1.41 -0.24 10.60
C GLU A 85 1.69 1.04 11.38
N LEU A 86 2.31 2.04 10.75
CA LEU A 86 2.49 3.39 11.30
C LEU A 86 1.15 4.06 11.61
N LEU A 87 0.17 3.96 10.70
CA LEU A 87 -1.17 4.49 10.94
C LEU A 87 -1.89 3.76 12.09
N GLU A 88 -1.81 2.42 12.16
CA GLU A 88 -2.38 1.65 13.28
C GLU A 88 -1.75 2.06 14.62
N ALA A 89 -0.42 2.27 14.63
CA ALA A 89 0.31 2.72 15.81
C ALA A 89 -0.07 4.14 16.22
N LEU A 90 -0.26 5.05 15.27
CA LEU A 90 -0.74 6.41 15.52
C LEU A 90 -2.14 6.40 16.10
N GLU A 91 -3.07 5.62 15.52
CA GLU A 91 -4.45 5.49 16.00
C GLU A 91 -4.48 4.95 17.44
N SER A 92 -3.65 3.92 17.71
CA SER A 92 -3.46 3.36 19.05
C SER A 92 -2.85 4.36 20.04
N SER A 93 -1.93 5.21 19.59
CA SER A 93 -1.27 6.23 20.41
C SER A 93 -2.21 7.38 20.78
N THR A 94 -3.15 7.76 19.90
CA THR A 94 -4.13 8.82 20.20
C THR A 94 -5.08 8.48 21.36
N MET A 95 -5.31 7.19 21.62
CA MET A 95 -6.18 6.75 22.73
C MET A 95 -5.48 6.80 24.10
N ASN A 96 -4.15 6.95 24.14
CA ASN A 96 -3.38 6.88 25.38
C ASN A 96 -3.04 8.26 26.00
N THR A 97 -3.27 9.36 25.28
CA THR A 97 -3.01 10.73 25.77
C THR A 97 -4.22 11.38 26.44
N SER A 98 -5.38 10.71 26.51
CA SER A 98 -6.55 11.19 27.26
C SER A 98 -6.58 10.73 28.73
N LYS A 99 -5.46 10.19 29.24
CA LYS A 99 -5.27 9.91 30.66
C LYS A 99 -3.90 10.43 31.13
N GLN A 100 -3.76 11.74 31.23
CA GLN A 100 -2.83 12.32 32.19
C GLN A 100 -3.33 13.67 32.70
#